data_AF-A0A958XVZ9-F1
#
_entry.id   AF-A0A958XVZ9-F1
#
_cell.length_a   1.000
_cell.length_b   1.000
_cell.length_c   1.000
_cell.angle_alpha   90.00
_cell.angle_beta   90.00
_cell.angle_gamma   90.00
#
_symmetry.space_group_name_H-M   'P 1'
#
loop_
_entity.id
_entity.type
_entity.pdbx_description
1 polymer ?
#
loop_
_entity_poly.entity_id
_entity_poly.type
_entity_poly.pdbx_seq_one_letter_code
_entity_poly.pdbx_strand_id
1 'polypeptide(L)'
;TTSKEAVMTAFKNNVCGKVTRELLPGSIEVYPIEHFGAVEMGRHRFFNNQEAPGAEHHFSRFIHIWKNDNGNWQITRVISLH
;
A
#
# COMPACT_ATOMS: atom_id res chain seq x y z
N THR A 1 1.10 -2.14 22.30
CA THR A 1 0.28 -2.57 21.15
C THR A 1 -0.53 -1.38 20.68
N THR A 2 -0.54 -1.09 19.38
CA THR A 2 -1.36 0.01 18.82
C THR A 2 -2.74 -0.54 18.48
N SER A 3 -3.83 0.07 18.98
CA SER A 3 -5.19 -0.37 18.65
C SER A 3 -5.59 0.05 17.24
N LYS A 4 -6.53 -0.68 16.64
CA LYS A 4 -7.07 -0.35 15.31
C LYS A 4 -7.64 1.06 15.31
N GLU A 5 -8.38 1.44 16.35
CA GLU A 5 -9.04 2.74 16.48
C GLU A 5 -8.03 3.88 16.54
N ALA A 6 -6.93 3.68 17.28
CA ALA A 6 -5.84 4.66 17.38
C ALA A 6 -5.16 4.86 16.02
N VAL A 7 -4.87 3.77 15.30
CA VAL A 7 -4.29 3.82 13.95
C VAL A 7 -5.22 4.55 12.97
N MET A 8 -6.52 4.20 12.96
CA MET A 8 -7.49 4.85 12.06
C MET A 8 -7.64 6.35 12.35
N THR A 9 -7.63 6.75 13.62
CA THR A 9 -7.66 8.16 14.02
C THR A 9 -6.40 8.89 13.55
N ALA A 10 -5.22 8.30 13.73
CA ALA A 10 -3.97 8.88 13.28
C ALA A 10 -3.94 9.06 11.75
N PHE A 11 -4.44 8.09 10.97
CA PHE A 11 -4.55 8.21 9.52
C PHE A 11 -5.49 9.34 9.09
N LYS A 12 -6.67 9.44 9.71
CA LYS A 12 -7.62 10.52 9.40
C LYS A 12 -7.01 11.90 9.65
N ASN A 13 -6.32 12.06 10.77
CA ASN A 13 -5.78 13.36 11.17
C ASN A 13 -4.55 13.77 10.35
N ASN A 14 -3.74 12.80 9.90
CA ASN A 14 -2.41 13.09 9.35
C ASN A 14 -2.21 12.71 7.88
N VAL A 15 -3.02 11.81 7.32
CA VAL A 15 -2.78 11.26 5.97
C VAL A 15 -3.90 11.59 4.99
N CYS A 16 -5.17 11.41 5.39
CA CYS A 16 -6.32 11.63 4.51
C CYS A 16 -6.33 13.06 3.93
N GLY A 17 -6.30 13.16 2.59
CA GLY A 17 -6.28 14.43 1.85
C GLY A 17 -4.93 15.17 1.84
N LYS A 18 -3.95 14.72 2.63
CA LYS A 18 -2.64 15.36 2.77
C LYS A 18 -1.52 14.63 2.02
N VAL A 19 -1.59 13.31 1.96
CA VAL A 19 -0.58 12.47 1.30
C VAL A 19 -1.23 11.70 0.16
N THR A 20 -0.58 11.70 -0.99
CA THR A 20 -1.00 10.92 -2.16
C THR A 20 -0.06 9.73 -2.34
N ARG A 21 -0.64 8.55 -2.58
CA ARG A 21 0.08 7.36 -3.04
C ARG A 21 -0.15 7.21 -4.53
N GLU A 22 0.93 7.07 -5.30
CA GLU A 22 0.88 6.81 -6.73
C GLU A 22 1.56 5.49 -7.06
N LEU A 23 0.95 4.71 -7.94
CA LEU A 23 1.50 3.46 -8.47
C LEU A 23 2.33 3.77 -9.72
N LEU A 24 3.51 3.17 -9.85
CA LEU A 24 4.25 3.19 -11.11
C LEU A 24 3.50 2.35 -12.15
N PRO A 25 3.01 2.93 -13.26
CA PRO A 25 2.25 2.18 -14.26
C PRO A 25 3.05 1.00 -14.81
N GLY A 26 2.39 -0.16 -14.96
CA GLY A 26 3.02 -1.38 -15.46
C GLY A 26 3.96 -2.10 -14.48
N SER A 27 4.07 -1.64 -13.23
CA SER A 27 4.94 -2.28 -12.22
C SER A 27 4.29 -3.43 -11.44
N ILE A 28 2.99 -3.66 -11.63
CA ILE A 28 2.25 -4.68 -10.87
C ILE A 28 2.61 -6.07 -11.39
N GLU A 29 2.97 -6.94 -10.45
CA GLU A 29 3.13 -8.37 -10.67
C GLU A 29 2.25 -9.12 -9.67
N VAL A 30 1.54 -10.16 -10.14
CA VAL A 30 0.64 -10.96 -9.31
C VAL A 30 0.93 -12.44 -9.54
N TYR A 31 1.18 -13.16 -8.46
CA TYR A 31 1.46 -14.60 -8.50
C TYR A 31 0.55 -15.35 -7.55
N PRO A 32 -0.04 -16.50 -7.95
CA PRO A 32 -0.89 -17.29 -7.08
C PRO A 32 -0.09 -17.94 -5.95
N ILE A 33 -0.72 -18.08 -4.79
CA ILE A 33 -0.26 -18.90 -3.68
C ILE A 33 -1.27 -20.04 -3.56
N GLU A 34 -0.84 -21.26 -3.89
CA GLU A 34 -1.70 -22.44 -3.93
C GLU A 34 -2.46 -22.64 -2.61
N HIS A 35 -3.75 -22.92 -2.71
CA HIS A 35 -4.67 -23.11 -1.58
C HIS A 35 -4.78 -21.94 -0.57
N PHE A 36 -4.29 -20.74 -0.91
CA PHE A 36 -4.34 -19.58 -0.01
C PHE A 36 -4.85 -18.30 -0.67
N GLY A 37 -4.30 -17.91 -1.82
CA GLY A 37 -4.61 -16.63 -2.45
C GLY A 37 -3.53 -16.19 -3.44
N ALA A 38 -2.97 -15.00 -3.25
CA ALA A 38 -1.98 -14.43 -4.17
C ALA A 38 -0.99 -13.49 -3.46
N VAL A 39 0.19 -13.35 -4.04
CA VAL A 39 1.12 -12.25 -3.74
C VAL A 39 0.99 -11.19 -4.84
N GLU A 40 0.82 -9.94 -4.44
CA GLU A 40 0.85 -8.76 -5.32
C GLU A 40 2.11 -7.96 -4.98
N MET A 41 2.90 -7.63 -5.99
CA MET A 41 4.08 -6.80 -5.86
C MET A 41 3.97 -5.60 -6.80
N GLY A 42 4.62 -4.50 -6.45
CA GLY A 42 4.72 -3.37 -7.35
C GLY A 42 5.60 -2.26 -6.82
N ARG A 43 5.59 -1.12 -7.51
CA ARG A 43 6.31 0.09 -7.10
C ARG A 43 5.34 1.22 -6.84
N HIS A 44 5.44 1.85 -5.68
CA HIS A 44 4.67 3.04 -5.33
C HIS A 44 5.58 4.20 -4.95
N ARG A 45 5.05 5.41 -5.00
CA ARG A 45 5.65 6.58 -4.35
C ARG A 45 4.61 7.27 -3.48
N PHE A 46 5.08 7.99 -2.47
CA PHE A 46 4.26 8.84 -1.63
C PHE A 46 4.79 10.26 -1.72
N PHE A 47 3.88 11.23 -1.74
CA PHE A 47 4.22 12.64 -1.69
C PHE A 47 3.18 13.44 -0.91
N ASN A 48 3.61 14.52 -0.28
CA ASN A 48 2.73 15.42 0.45
C ASN A 48 2.18 16.46 -0.53
N ASN A 49 0.87 16.65 -0.51
CA ASN A 49 0.16 17.54 -1.43
C ASN A 49 0.51 19.04 -1.25
N GLN A 50 1.28 19.38 -0.21
CA GLN A 50 1.76 20.74 0.06
C GLN A 50 3.22 20.97 -0.38
N GLU A 51 3.86 19.97 -0.99
CA GLU A 51 5.24 20.11 -1.46
C GLU A 51 5.34 21.10 -2.64
N ALA A 52 6.49 21.76 -2.73
CA ALA A 52 6.75 22.71 -3.80
C ALA A 52 6.78 22.01 -5.17
N PRO A 53 6.38 22.69 -6.26
CA PRO A 53 6.51 22.15 -7.60
C PRO A 53 7.95 21.70 -7.88
N GLY A 54 8.12 20.47 -8.38
CA GLY A 54 9.42 19.89 -8.70
C GLY A 54 10.09 19.10 -7.56
N ALA A 55 9.39 18.85 -6.45
CA ALA A 55 9.88 17.91 -5.44
C ALA A 55 10.12 16.51 -6.04
N GLU A 56 11.26 15.91 -5.71
CA GLU A 56 11.59 14.55 -6.15
C GLU A 56 10.89 13.51 -5.27
N HIS A 57 10.37 12.46 -5.90
CA HIS A 57 9.69 11.36 -5.22
C HIS A 57 10.23 10.03 -5.72
N HIS A 58 10.76 9.20 -4.81
CA HIS A 58 11.31 7.91 -5.16
C HIS A 58 10.24 6.82 -5.15
N PHE A 59 10.34 5.91 -6.13
CA PHE A 59 9.51 4.72 -6.18
C PHE A 59 10.11 3.61 -5.30
N SER A 60 9.41 3.24 -4.24
CA SER A 60 9.71 2.11 -3.35
C SER A 60 8.91 0.88 -3.76
N ARG A 61 9.44 -0.32 -3.44
CA ARG A 61 8.72 -1.57 -3.70
C ARG A 61 7.74 -1.86 -2.57
N PHE A 62 6.62 -2.49 -2.89
CA PHE A 62 5.70 -3.05 -1.90
C PHE A 62 5.37 -4.50 -2.24
N ILE A 63 4.96 -5.23 -1.21
CA ILE A 63 4.46 -6.60 -1.31
C ILE A 63 3.18 -6.67 -0.48
N HIS A 64 2.10 -7.15 -1.08
CA HIS A 64 0.86 -7.49 -0.40
C HIS A 64 0.60 -8.98 -0.48
N ILE A 65 0.19 -9.58 0.64
CA ILE A 65 -0.25 -10.97 0.69
C ILE A 65 -1.77 -10.98 0.81
N TRP A 66 -2.41 -11.49 -0.23
CA TRP A 66 -3.86 -11.61 -0.33
C TRP A 66 -4.29 -13.03 0.00
N LYS A 67 -5.28 -13.17 0.90
CA LYS A 67 -6.00 -14.42 1.13
C LYS A 67 -7.30 -14.40 0.33
N ASN A 68 -7.62 -15.50 -0.34
CA ASN A 68 -8.91 -15.74 -0.98
C ASN A 68 -9.68 -16.79 -0.19
N ASP A 69 -10.80 -16.40 0.40
CA ASP A 69 -11.73 -17.31 1.06
C ASP A 69 -13.03 -17.39 0.25
N ASN A 70 -13.14 -18.39 -0.62
CA ASN A 70 -14.32 -18.63 -1.45
C ASN A 70 -14.77 -17.39 -2.27
N GLY A 71 -13.81 -16.66 -2.84
CA GLY A 71 -14.04 -15.43 -3.60
C GLY A 71 -13.88 -14.14 -2.78
N ASN A 72 -13.79 -14.24 -1.45
CA ASN A 72 -13.58 -13.09 -0.58
C ASN A 72 -12.08 -12.79 -0.43
N TRP A 73 -11.63 -11.76 -1.13
CA TRP A 73 -10.24 -11.32 -1.10
C TRP A 73 -9.96 -10.35 0.05
N GLN A 74 -8.94 -10.65 0.86
CA GLN A 74 -8.49 -9.77 1.95
C GLN A 74 -6.97 -9.72 2.00
N ILE A 75 -6.41 -8.51 2.16
CA ILE A 75 -4.99 -8.35 2.43
C ILE A 75 -4.72 -8.78 3.87
N THR A 76 -3.80 -9.73 4.05
CA THR A 76 -3.40 -10.26 5.36
C THR A 76 -2.07 -9.69 5.84
N ARG A 77 -1.23 -9.23 4.91
CA ARG A 77 0.06 -8.58 5.17
C ARG A 77 0.33 -7.50 4.13
N VAL A 78 0.82 -6.36 4.62
CA VAL A 78 1.34 -5.25 3.82
C VAL A 78 2.81 -5.08 4.22
N ILE A 79 3.70 -5.17 3.24
CA ILE A 79 5.14 -5.00 3.43
C ILE A 79 5.55 -3.88 2.49
N SER A 80 6.22 -2.88 3.03
CA SER A 80 6.78 -1.79 2.26
C SER A 80 8.29 -1.83 2.38
N LEU A 81 8.98 -1.77 1.24
CA LEU A 81 10.43 -1.89 1.12
C LEU A 81 10.97 -0.48 0.89
N HIS A 82 11.28 0.20 1.99
CA HIS A 82 11.85 1.54 2.04
C HIS A 82 13.35 1.46 2.31
#